data_AF-A0A5B7K712-F1
#
_entry.id   AF-A0A5B7K712-F1
#
_cell.length_a   1.000
_cell.length_b   1.000
_cell.length_c   1.000
_cell.angle_alpha   90.00
_cell.angle_beta   90.00
_cell.angle_gamma   90.00
#
_symmetry.space_group_name_H-M   'P 1'
#
loop_
_entity.id
_entity.type
_entity.pdbx_description
1 polymer ?
#
loop_
_entity_poly.entity_id
_entity_poly.type
_entity_poly.pdbx_seq_one_letter_code
_entity_poly.pdbx_strand_id
1 'polypeptide(L)'
;MVNPNLKVHDIYTKNIKVNDIERVSWTRLRLTAHSLAVEKGRWNRLGRGRLPMEERLCPCGLVQTEAHAIESCPLSLHLRNMYNITTVGELFARIEYNNVCAIIHKILAIYD
;
A
#
# COMPACT_ATOMS: atom_id res chain seq x y z
N MET A 1 0.30 -8.79 -6.76
CA MET A 1 0.87 -8.90 -8.12
C MET A 1 1.76 -10.14 -8.19
N VAL A 2 1.51 -11.04 -9.14
CA VAL A 2 2.38 -12.22 -9.36
C VAL A 2 3.67 -11.75 -10.06
N ASN A 3 4.84 -12.24 -9.64
CA ASN A 3 6.12 -11.93 -10.28
C ASN A 3 6.25 -12.73 -11.59
N PRO A 4 5.98 -12.14 -12.77
CA PRO A 4 5.85 -12.91 -14.00
C PRO A 4 7.19 -13.43 -14.51
N ASN A 5 8.28 -12.74 -14.15
CA ASN A 5 9.62 -13.04 -14.64
C ASN A 5 10.41 -13.91 -13.66
N LEU A 6 9.81 -14.29 -12.52
CA LEU A 6 10.46 -15.03 -11.44
C LEU A 6 11.81 -14.41 -10.98
N LYS A 7 11.98 -13.10 -11.15
CA LYS A 7 13.22 -12.37 -10.77
C LYS A 7 13.10 -11.82 -9.36
N VAL A 8 14.18 -11.91 -8.59
CA VAL A 8 14.27 -11.23 -7.30
C VAL A 8 14.28 -9.72 -7.56
N HIS A 9 13.50 -8.97 -6.78
CA HIS A 9 13.39 -7.53 -6.95
C HIS A 9 14.68 -6.83 -6.49
N ASP A 10 15.09 -5.78 -7.22
CA ASP A 10 16.35 -5.05 -7.03
C ASP A 10 16.60 -4.57 -5.60
N ILE A 11 15.53 -4.19 -4.89
CA ILE A 11 15.57 -3.79 -3.48
C ILE A 11 16.21 -4.84 -2.54
N TYR A 12 16.21 -6.12 -2.94
CA TYR A 12 16.76 -7.23 -2.16
C TYR A 12 18.12 -7.70 -2.68
N THR A 13 18.53 -7.29 -3.88
CA THR A 13 19.78 -7.74 -4.53
C THR A 13 20.83 -6.65 -4.57
N LYS A 14 20.43 -5.39 -4.69
CA LYS A 14 21.32 -4.23 -4.69
C LYS A 14 21.47 -3.71 -3.26
N ASN A 15 22.66 -3.17 -2.94
CA ASN A 15 22.94 -2.53 -1.65
C ASN A 15 22.26 -1.16 -1.53
N ILE A 16 20.92 -1.15 -1.59
CA ILE A 16 20.10 0.05 -1.49
C ILE A 16 19.84 0.31 -0.02
N LYS A 17 20.26 1.49 0.46
CA LYS A 17 20.04 1.93 1.84
C LYS A 17 18.62 2.50 2.01
N VAL A 18 17.64 1.61 2.19
CA VAL A 18 16.26 1.94 2.57
C VAL A 18 16.11 1.77 4.09
N ASN A 19 15.30 2.60 4.75
CA ASN A 19 14.90 2.33 6.13
C ASN A 19 14.11 1.01 6.22
N ASP A 20 14.42 0.18 7.20
CA ASP A 20 13.82 -1.15 7.33
C ASP A 20 12.29 -1.11 7.56
N ILE A 21 11.79 -0.14 8.33
CA ILE A 21 10.36 0.03 8.61
C ILE A 21 9.63 0.39 7.31
N GLU A 22 10.19 1.32 6.54
CA GLU A 22 9.63 1.74 5.26
C GLU A 22 9.64 0.60 4.24
N ARG A 23 10.73 -0.18 4.20
CA ARG A 23 10.84 -1.39 3.37
C ARG A 23 9.81 -2.44 3.75
N VAL A 24 9.51 -2.60 5.05
CA VAL A 24 8.45 -3.50 5.52
C VAL A 24 7.08 -3.02 5.03
N SER A 25 6.76 -1.73 5.14
CA SER A 25 5.50 -1.17 4.61
C SER A 25 5.36 -1.41 3.11
N TRP A 26 6.42 -1.17 2.34
CA TRP A 26 6.44 -1.46 0.90
C TRP A 26 6.23 -2.94 0.58
N THR A 27 6.89 -3.83 1.32
CA THR A 27 6.76 -5.28 1.16
C THR A 27 5.34 -5.74 1.48
N ARG A 28 4.75 -5.22 2.57
CA ARG A 28 3.37 -5.49 2.96
C ARG A 28 2.38 -5.05 1.89
N LEU A 29 2.57 -3.87 1.30
CA LEU A 29 1.73 -3.41 0.19
C LEU A 29 1.78 -4.38 -1.00
N ARG A 30 2.98 -4.80 -1.43
CA ARG A 30 3.15 -5.72 -2.57
C ARG A 30 2.54 -7.10 -2.35
N LEU A 31 2.63 -7.60 -1.12
CA LEU A 31 2.16 -8.92 -0.72
C LEU A 31 0.70 -8.92 -0.25
N THR A 32 -0.04 -7.81 -0.38
CA THR A 32 -1.41 -7.69 0.14
C THR A 32 -1.50 -8.04 1.64
N ALA A 33 -0.45 -7.71 2.40
CA ALA A 33 -0.28 -8.01 3.81
C ALA A 33 -0.27 -6.72 4.67
N HIS A 34 -1.13 -5.78 4.32
CA HIS A 34 -1.24 -4.46 4.95
C HIS A 34 -2.57 -4.29 5.70
N SER A 35 -2.72 -3.13 6.32
CA SER A 35 -3.80 -2.81 7.27
C SER A 35 -5.02 -2.12 6.65
N LEU A 36 -5.04 -1.85 5.34
CA LEU A 36 -6.23 -1.35 4.66
C LEU A 36 -7.41 -2.32 4.80
N ALA A 37 -8.63 -1.80 4.82
CA ALA A 37 -9.86 -2.54 5.07
C ALA A 37 -10.11 -3.63 4.02
N VAL A 38 -9.68 -3.44 2.76
CA VAL A 38 -9.74 -4.49 1.73
C VAL A 38 -9.07 -5.79 2.19
N GLU A 39 -7.98 -5.71 2.97
CA GLU A 39 -7.26 -6.88 3.51
C GLU A 39 -7.71 -7.24 4.93
N LYS A 40 -7.89 -6.27 5.84
CA LYS A 40 -8.41 -6.55 7.20
C LYS A 40 -9.77 -7.27 7.15
N GLY A 41 -10.66 -6.83 6.26
CA GLY A 41 -12.00 -7.41 6.08
C GLY A 41 -12.01 -8.83 5.52
N ARG A 42 -10.88 -9.34 4.99
CA ARG A 42 -10.77 -10.75 4.59
C ARG A 42 -10.76 -11.69 5.78
N TRP A 43 -10.16 -11.24 6.88
CA TRP A 43 -9.90 -12.03 8.08
C TRP A 43 -10.65 -11.43 9.26
N ASN A 44 -11.98 -11.36 9.19
CA ASN A 44 -12.76 -10.91 10.33
C ASN A 44 -12.67 -11.95 11.46
N ARG A 45 -11.96 -11.60 12.53
CA ARG A 45 -11.74 -12.47 13.70
C ARG A 45 -12.96 -12.59 14.62
N LEU A 46 -14.02 -11.81 14.40
CA LEU A 46 -15.21 -11.76 15.26
C LEU A 46 -16.27 -12.84 14.95
N GLY A 47 -15.88 -13.92 14.26
CA GLY A 47 -16.76 -15.07 13.99
C GLY A 47 -17.85 -14.83 12.93
N ARG A 48 -17.93 -13.63 12.33
CA ARG A 48 -18.90 -13.29 11.27
C ARG A 48 -18.45 -13.64 9.85
N GLY A 49 -17.26 -14.22 9.70
CA GLY A 49 -16.68 -14.52 8.39
C GLY A 49 -16.22 -13.27 7.63
N ARG A 50 -15.81 -13.46 6.37
CA ARG A 50 -15.29 -12.40 5.50
C ARG A 50 -16.29 -11.25 5.36
N LEU A 51 -15.84 -10.03 5.65
CA LEU A 51 -16.66 -8.83 5.47
C LEU A 51 -16.94 -8.61 3.97
N PRO A 52 -18.17 -8.30 3.55
CA PRO A 52 -18.49 -7.90 2.17
C PRO A 52 -17.58 -6.75 1.70
N MET A 53 -17.35 -6.64 0.39
CA MET A 53 -16.42 -5.63 -0.14
C MET A 53 -16.94 -4.21 0.13
N GLU A 54 -18.24 -4.05 0.04
CA GLU A 54 -19.01 -2.82 0.22
C GLU A 54 -18.90 -2.28 1.64
N GLU A 55 -18.62 -3.16 2.61
CA GLU A 55 -18.48 -2.82 4.03
C GLU A 55 -17.02 -2.55 4.44
N ARG A 56 -16.04 -2.77 3.55
CA ARG A 56 -14.61 -2.53 3.82
C ARG A 56 -14.27 -1.07 3.60
N LEU A 57 -14.80 -0.22 4.47
CA LEU A 57 -14.78 1.22 4.31
C LEU A 57 -13.52 1.89 4.86
N CYS A 58 -13.12 2.95 4.18
CA CYS A 58 -12.15 3.95 4.60
C CYS A 58 -12.83 4.94 5.55
N PRO A 59 -12.11 5.61 6.47
CA PRO A 59 -12.70 6.68 7.27
C PRO A 59 -13.30 7.84 6.44
N CYS A 60 -12.92 7.98 5.16
CA CYS A 60 -13.54 8.94 4.26
C CYS A 60 -14.89 8.48 3.69
N GLY A 61 -15.39 7.29 4.06
CA GLY A 61 -16.70 6.75 3.68
C GLY A 61 -16.75 5.93 2.38
N LEU A 62 -15.64 5.80 1.64
CA LEU A 62 -15.57 4.97 0.43
C LEU A 62 -14.95 3.60 0.71
N VAL A 63 -15.15 2.63 -0.19
CA VAL A 63 -14.49 1.31 -0.10
C VAL A 63 -12.97 1.49 -0.16
N GLN A 64 -12.28 0.96 0.84
CA GLN A 64 -10.84 1.15 1.03
C GLN A 64 -10.02 0.08 0.31
N THR A 65 -9.73 0.32 -0.96
CA THR A 65 -8.72 -0.41 -1.73
C THR A 65 -7.36 0.29 -1.71
N GLU A 66 -6.32 -0.39 -2.20
CA GLU A 66 -5.00 0.20 -2.44
C GLU A 66 -5.10 1.37 -3.43
N ALA A 67 -5.86 1.18 -4.52
CA ALA A 67 -6.12 2.23 -5.50
C ALA A 67 -6.84 3.43 -4.87
N HIS A 68 -7.85 3.18 -4.03
CA HIS A 68 -8.48 4.27 -3.29
C HIS A 68 -7.44 5.01 -2.41
N ALA A 69 -6.70 4.29 -1.57
CA ALA A 69 -5.75 4.89 -0.63
C ALA A 69 -4.63 5.67 -1.34
N ILE A 70 -4.18 5.24 -2.53
CA ILE A 70 -3.00 5.77 -3.23
C ILE A 70 -3.37 6.74 -4.36
N GLU A 71 -4.57 6.68 -4.92
CA GLU A 71 -4.93 7.42 -6.15
C GLU A 71 -6.00 8.48 -5.92
N SER A 72 -6.94 8.26 -4.99
CA SER A 72 -8.14 9.11 -4.89
C SER A 72 -8.56 9.51 -3.47
N CYS A 73 -8.01 8.90 -2.42
CA CYS A 73 -8.43 9.20 -1.06
C CYS A 73 -8.13 10.66 -0.70
N PRO A 74 -9.11 11.39 -0.11
CA PRO A 74 -8.87 12.74 0.42
C PRO A 74 -7.85 12.74 1.56
N LEU A 75 -7.81 11.69 2.39
CA LEU A 75 -6.93 11.61 3.55
C LEU A 75 -5.45 11.54 3.14
N SER A 76 -5.16 10.90 2.01
CA SER A 76 -3.79 10.82 1.45
C SER A 76 -3.48 11.92 0.42
N LEU A 77 -4.42 12.83 0.10
CA LEU A 77 -4.27 13.84 -0.96
C LEU A 77 -3.00 14.69 -0.78
N HIS A 78 -2.71 15.13 0.45
CA HIS A 78 -1.53 15.94 0.75
C HIS A 78 -0.22 15.22 0.40
N LEU A 79 -0.12 13.91 0.67
CA LEU A 79 1.03 13.09 0.29
C LEU A 79 1.09 12.89 -1.22
N ARG A 80 -0.04 12.63 -1.87
CA ARG A 80 -0.11 12.45 -3.34
C ARG A 80 0.38 13.70 -4.07
N ASN A 81 -0.02 14.88 -3.60
CA ASN A 81 0.43 16.16 -4.14
C ASN A 81 1.93 16.39 -3.87
N MET A 82 2.38 16.13 -2.65
CA MET A 82 3.79 16.31 -2.26
C MET A 82 4.76 15.45 -3.09
N TYR A 83 4.35 14.23 -3.45
CA TYR A 83 5.19 13.26 -4.14
C TYR A 83 4.83 13.03 -5.61
N ASN A 84 3.88 13.83 -6.13
CA ASN A 84 3.33 13.76 -7.48
C ASN A 84 2.94 12.33 -7.89
N ILE A 85 2.05 11.71 -7.12
CA ILE A 85 1.59 10.33 -7.33
C ILE A 85 0.17 10.34 -7.88
N THR A 86 -0.04 9.69 -9.01
CA THR A 86 -1.34 9.57 -9.65
C THR A 86 -1.90 8.15 -9.53
N THR A 87 -1.07 7.12 -9.71
CA THR A 87 -1.49 5.71 -9.76
C THR A 87 -0.60 4.77 -8.95
N VAL A 88 -1.17 3.63 -8.53
CA VAL A 88 -0.44 2.52 -7.91
C VAL A 88 0.62 1.97 -8.87
N GLY A 89 0.29 1.89 -10.17
CA GLY A 89 1.21 1.40 -11.19
C GLY A 89 2.47 2.26 -11.30
N GLU A 90 2.31 3.59 -11.37
CA GLU A 90 3.43 4.53 -11.39
C GLU A 90 4.29 4.43 -10.13
N LEU A 91 3.66 4.29 -8.96
CA LEU A 91 4.39 4.16 -7.70
C LEU A 91 5.33 2.95 -7.69
N PHE A 92 4.90 1.83 -8.27
CA PHE A 92 5.74 0.62 -8.38
C PHE A 92 6.72 0.64 -9.56
N ALA A 93 6.49 1.47 -10.58
CA ALA A 93 7.41 1.63 -11.71
C ALA A 93 8.65 2.48 -11.36
N ARG A 94 8.60 3.28 -10.29
CA ARG A 94 9.73 4.11 -9.84
C ARG A 94 10.91 3.27 -9.35
N ILE A 95 12.11 3.68 -9.76
CA ILE A 95 13.39 3.05 -9.37
C ILE A 95 14.00 3.65 -8.10
N GLU A 96 13.47 4.79 -7.63
CA GLU A 96 13.90 5.46 -6.39
C GLU A 96 13.29 4.79 -5.15
N TYR A 97 13.79 3.61 -4.81
CA TYR A 97 13.18 2.77 -3.77
C TYR A 97 13.09 3.43 -2.40
N ASN A 98 14.03 4.30 -2.02
CA ASN A 98 13.97 5.07 -0.77
C ASN A 98 12.71 5.94 -0.72
N ASN A 99 12.47 6.71 -1.78
CA ASN A 99 11.32 7.60 -1.87
C ASN A 99 10.02 6.78 -1.92
N VAL A 100 9.98 5.73 -2.73
CA VAL A 100 8.80 4.86 -2.86
C VAL A 100 8.43 4.20 -1.53
N CYS A 101 9.40 3.67 -0.80
CA CYS A 101 9.17 3.04 0.50
C CYS A 101 8.67 4.05 1.54
N ALA A 102 9.29 5.23 1.61
CA ALA A 102 8.88 6.30 2.53
C ALA A 102 7.45 6.78 2.24
N ILE A 103 7.10 6.97 0.96
CA ILE A 103 5.74 7.34 0.53
C ILE A 103 4.73 6.31 0.99
N ILE A 104 4.97 5.03 0.70
CA ILE A 104 4.03 3.95 1.04
C ILE A 104 3.89 3.83 2.55
N HIS A 105 4.99 3.94 3.29
CA HIS A 105 4.96 3.96 4.74
C HIS A 105 4.07 5.07 5.27
N LYS A 106 4.26 6.31 4.79
CA LYS A 106 3.45 7.47 5.20
C LYS A 106 1.97 7.31 4.84
N ILE A 107 1.65 6.77 3.66
CA ILE A 107 0.26 6.55 3.25
C ILE A 107 -0.41 5.49 4.12
N LEU A 108 0.26 4.36 4.37
CA LEU A 108 -0.31 3.29 5.20
C LEU A 108 -0.49 3.73 6.66
N ALA A 109 0.43 4.54 7.18
CA ALA A 109 0.35 5.09 8.54
C ALA A 109 -0.88 5.98 8.80
N ILE A 110 -1.58 6.44 7.75
CA ILE A 110 -2.87 7.16 7.90
C ILE A 110 -3.98 6.21 8.40
N TYR A 111 -3.85 4.90 8.17
CA TYR A 111 -4.92 3.92 8.36
C TYR A 111 -4.57 2.79 9.35
N ASP A 112 -3.38 2.87 9.95
CA ASP A 112 -2.93 2.01 11.05
C ASP A 112 -3.50 2.52 12.39
#